data_AF-A0A956AT11-F1
#
_entry.id   AF-A0A956AT11-F1
#
_cell.length_a   1.000
_cell.length_b   1.000
_cell.length_c   1.000
_cell.angle_alpha   90.00
_cell.angle_beta   90.00
_cell.angle_gamma   90.00
#
_symmetry.space_group_name_H-M   'P 1'
#
loop_
_entity.id
_entity.type
_entity.pdbx_description
1 polymer ?
#
loop_
_entity_poly.entity_id
_entity_poly.type
_entity_poly.pdbx_seq_one_letter_code
_entity_poly.pdbx_strand_id
1 'polypeptide(L)'
;MSLALALLLAAPGGLPDHTMHPAVRAARAGLVARLAAAEAAPRARRLDVEPQGEVIVVRATGGEFDGDWADPAVLERALFTLVDGVRQAQPGLDPHFIVILTTFPVAEPAAFYLPMANDVRGIGYRHLEASETFRFITGRLDGLIFANAVTAHAGDRAALGRALFLQEIGHRWGVYVRLPDAALDLQTRLLGRDCAHWSHFATLGGSAMEGEDWRAVAPERWRAEVPTVIGYQAADRYLMGLLPIEAVPPVQLVSPEGWWCGDPDRGGVPNPRWAPPTWRTGEPASATGVAEMVDFAAVAESEGPRVPGFEASRRVFSAVFAVAARAADEVEPARAAADALRLDWTAAFATAAAADTADGLRLASTLVAARLVVPPGSVPPGGSCLDRTDCATEDAVCVPDEREVGRCAPGCLTSADCPAEACCVGSPRHCAASDAGCAPDGAPPDGSLPEPAPDLGSLDAGAGPLDATVHDADPAPGSTGSDGCAMAAPRPRAPAWWLAVGLALLSRRRRARRCGRGWR
;
A
#
# COMPACT_ATOMS: atom_id res chain seq x y z
N MET A 1 -39.07 3.75 -5.96
CA MET A 1 -38.59 5.12 -5.68
C MET A 1 -38.12 5.13 -4.24
N SER A 2 -36.83 5.13 -3.92
CA SER A 2 -35.81 6.04 -4.42
C SER A 2 -34.51 5.31 -4.76
N LEU A 3 -34.17 5.41 -6.04
CA LEU A 3 -32.91 5.03 -6.67
C LEU A 3 -32.30 6.36 -7.12
N ALA A 4 -31.74 7.14 -6.20
CA ALA A 4 -31.27 8.51 -6.51
C ALA A 4 -30.18 9.08 -5.58
N LEU A 5 -29.54 8.28 -4.72
CA LEU A 5 -28.50 8.80 -3.81
C LEU A 5 -27.16 8.03 -3.84
N ALA A 6 -26.94 7.17 -4.85
CA ALA A 6 -25.70 6.41 -5.01
C ALA A 6 -24.84 6.85 -6.22
N LEU A 7 -25.14 8.01 -6.82
CA LEU A 7 -24.54 8.47 -8.08
C LEU A 7 -23.75 9.80 -7.94
N LEU A 8 -23.26 10.11 -6.74
CA LEU A 8 -22.54 11.36 -6.43
C LEU A 8 -21.23 11.11 -5.67
N LEU A 9 -20.37 10.26 -6.25
CA LEU A 9 -18.92 10.19 -5.94
C LEU A 9 -18.04 10.47 -7.18
N ALA A 10 -18.59 11.10 -8.23
CA ALA A 10 -17.81 11.59 -9.34
C ALA A 10 -17.31 13.02 -9.03
N ALA A 11 -16.15 13.13 -8.37
CA ALA A 11 -15.36 14.35 -8.44
C ALA A 11 -14.65 14.40 -9.81
N PRO A 12 -14.70 15.52 -10.57
CA PRO A 12 -14.00 15.65 -11.83
C PRO A 12 -12.51 15.86 -11.52
N GLY A 13 -11.70 14.81 -11.64
CA GLY A 13 -10.24 14.87 -11.44
C GLY A 13 -9.60 13.62 -10.85
N GLY A 14 -10.38 12.66 -10.34
CA GLY A 14 -9.85 11.35 -9.95
C GLY A 14 -9.34 10.59 -11.18
N LEU A 15 -8.13 10.02 -11.09
CA LEU A 15 -7.68 9.09 -12.12
C LEU A 15 -8.74 8.01 -12.35
N PRO A 16 -8.87 7.48 -13.58
CA PRO A 16 -9.50 6.20 -13.72
C PRO A 16 -8.66 5.18 -12.92
N ASP A 17 -9.34 4.47 -12.03
CA ASP A 17 -8.85 3.59 -10.95
C ASP A 17 -8.05 2.35 -11.47
N HIS A 18 -7.25 2.48 -12.53
CA HIS A 18 -6.59 1.37 -13.23
C HIS A 18 -5.28 0.90 -12.57
N THR A 19 -4.87 1.50 -11.46
CA THR A 19 -3.60 1.20 -10.77
C THR A 19 -3.65 -0.02 -9.85
N MET A 20 -4.83 -0.62 -9.68
CA MET A 20 -4.99 -1.91 -9.01
C MET A 20 -5.61 -2.91 -9.97
N HIS A 21 -5.07 -4.13 -9.95
CA HIS A 21 -5.70 -5.27 -10.63
C HIS A 21 -7.20 -5.28 -10.28
N PRO A 22 -8.11 -5.42 -11.27
CA PRO A 22 -9.55 -5.35 -11.03
C PRO A 22 -10.03 -6.22 -9.86
N ALA A 23 -9.37 -7.37 -9.67
CA ALA A 23 -9.62 -8.25 -8.54
C ALA A 23 -9.36 -7.62 -7.16
N VAL A 24 -8.21 -6.98 -7.02
CA VAL A 24 -7.77 -6.36 -5.76
C VAL A 24 -8.67 -5.17 -5.43
N ARG A 25 -9.04 -4.38 -6.43
CA ARG A 25 -9.96 -3.24 -6.26
C ARG A 25 -11.36 -3.66 -5.85
N ALA A 26 -11.97 -4.62 -6.56
CA ALA A 26 -13.28 -5.12 -6.19
C ALA A 26 -13.24 -5.68 -4.76
N ALA A 27 -12.20 -6.47 -4.47
CA ALA A 27 -11.99 -7.00 -3.13
C ALA A 27 -11.83 -5.93 -2.07
N ARG A 28 -11.13 -4.84 -2.36
CA ARG A 28 -11.02 -3.72 -1.45
C ARG A 28 -12.37 -3.08 -1.15
N ALA A 29 -13.09 -2.66 -2.20
CA ALA A 29 -14.34 -1.91 -2.06
C ALA A 29 -15.38 -2.70 -1.25
N GLY A 30 -15.52 -3.99 -1.53
CA GLY A 30 -16.46 -4.83 -0.80
C GLY A 30 -15.95 -5.26 0.59
N LEU A 31 -14.64 -5.43 0.80
CA LEU A 31 -14.06 -5.70 2.11
C LEU A 31 -14.33 -4.56 3.10
N VAL A 32 -14.06 -3.32 2.69
CA VAL A 32 -14.29 -2.11 3.50
C VAL A 32 -15.76 -1.99 3.91
N ALA A 33 -16.67 -2.10 2.94
CA ALA A 33 -18.11 -1.99 3.20
C ALA A 33 -18.62 -3.06 4.17
N ARG A 34 -18.08 -4.29 4.10
CA ARG A 34 -18.48 -5.40 4.97
C ARG A 34 -17.92 -5.29 6.37
N LEU A 35 -16.67 -4.85 6.53
CA LEU A 35 -16.04 -4.68 7.84
C LEU A 35 -16.77 -3.63 8.66
N ALA A 36 -17.12 -2.49 8.05
CA ALA A 36 -17.92 -1.47 8.70
C ALA A 36 -19.31 -1.98 9.14
N ALA A 37 -19.89 -2.94 8.41
CA ALA A 37 -21.20 -3.52 8.74
C ALA A 37 -21.15 -4.72 9.72
N ALA A 38 -19.98 -5.34 9.90
CA ALA A 38 -19.85 -6.60 10.63
C ALA A 38 -19.85 -6.44 12.16
N GLU A 39 -19.63 -5.24 12.67
CA GLU A 39 -19.62 -4.98 14.12
C GLU A 39 -20.98 -5.20 14.81
N ALA A 40 -22.06 -5.47 14.07
CA ALA A 40 -23.42 -5.48 14.62
C ALA A 40 -24.14 -6.85 14.69
N ALA A 41 -23.58 -7.98 14.20
CA ALA A 41 -24.34 -9.24 14.13
C ALA A 41 -23.55 -10.52 14.48
N PRO A 42 -24.05 -11.36 15.43
CA PRO A 42 -23.47 -12.67 15.68
C PRO A 42 -23.72 -13.59 14.47
N ARG A 43 -22.64 -14.02 13.80
CA ARG A 43 -22.71 -14.99 12.70
C ARG A 43 -22.35 -16.39 13.20
N ALA A 44 -23.04 -17.41 12.69
CA ALA A 44 -22.69 -18.80 12.94
C ALA A 44 -21.23 -19.04 12.49
N ARG A 45 -20.42 -19.69 13.34
CA ARG A 45 -19.01 -20.00 13.05
C ARG A 45 -18.94 -20.91 11.82
N ARG A 46 -18.44 -20.34 10.73
CA ARG A 46 -18.18 -21.01 9.43
C ARG A 46 -16.72 -21.41 9.24
N LEU A 47 -15.85 -20.98 10.14
CA LEU A 47 -14.43 -21.28 10.13
C LEU A 47 -14.04 -21.92 11.45
N ASP A 48 -13.15 -22.90 11.37
CA ASP A 48 -12.36 -23.37 12.49
C ASP A 48 -11.03 -22.61 12.49
N VAL A 49 -10.75 -21.89 13.58
CA VAL A 49 -9.60 -20.98 13.66
C VAL A 49 -8.80 -21.34 14.89
N GLU A 50 -7.60 -21.85 14.67
CA GLU A 50 -6.75 -22.39 15.72
C GLU A 50 -5.31 -21.84 15.59
N PRO A 51 -4.77 -21.20 16.64
CA PRO A 51 -3.34 -20.94 16.73
C PRO A 51 -2.59 -22.25 16.87
N GLN A 52 -1.65 -22.52 15.96
CA GLN A 52 -0.82 -23.73 15.99
C GLN A 52 0.67 -23.33 15.98
N GLY A 53 1.20 -23.08 17.18
CA GLY A 53 2.52 -22.48 17.35
C GLY A 53 2.46 -20.97 17.08
N GLU A 54 3.27 -20.50 16.12
CA GLU A 54 3.35 -19.08 15.72
C GLU A 54 2.59 -18.78 14.41
N VAL A 55 1.77 -19.73 13.95
CA VAL A 55 0.95 -19.62 12.73
C VAL A 55 -0.51 -19.88 13.10
N ILE A 56 -1.42 -19.08 12.54
CA ILE A 56 -2.86 -19.32 12.69
C ILE A 56 -3.33 -20.20 11.54
N VAL A 57 -4.00 -21.29 11.85
CA VAL A 57 -4.69 -22.10 10.85
C VAL A 57 -6.15 -21.66 10.79
N VAL A 58 -6.63 -21.34 9.60
CA VAL A 58 -8.03 -21.01 9.33
C VAL A 58 -8.56 -22.09 8.38
N ARG A 59 -9.41 -22.99 8.89
CA ARG A 59 -9.99 -24.09 8.12
C ARG A 59 -11.46 -23.80 7.81
N ALA A 60 -11.82 -23.90 6.54
CA ALA A 60 -13.22 -23.85 6.11
C ALA A 60 -14.01 -25.06 6.66
N THR A 61 -15.23 -24.83 7.14
CA THR A 61 -16.10 -25.89 7.68
C THR A 61 -17.30 -26.21 6.77
N GLY A 62 -17.61 -25.32 5.83
CA GLY A 62 -18.77 -25.40 4.93
C GLY A 62 -18.44 -25.03 3.47
N GLY A 63 -17.18 -25.20 3.05
CA GLY A 63 -16.71 -24.97 1.68
C GLY A 63 -16.44 -23.50 1.34
N GLU A 64 -16.26 -22.65 2.35
CA GLU A 64 -15.98 -21.21 2.20
C GLU A 64 -14.76 -20.92 1.31
N PHE A 65 -13.80 -21.84 1.25
CA PHE A 65 -12.57 -21.74 0.47
C PHE A 65 -12.54 -22.64 -0.78
N ASP A 66 -13.67 -23.27 -1.13
CA ASP A 66 -13.79 -24.12 -2.32
C ASP A 66 -14.15 -23.33 -3.58
N GLY A 67 -14.45 -22.03 -3.44
CA GLY A 67 -14.70 -21.14 -4.56
C GLY A 67 -13.48 -20.90 -5.45
N ASP A 68 -13.70 -20.36 -6.63
CA ASP A 68 -12.63 -19.91 -7.51
C ASP A 68 -12.08 -18.57 -7.02
N TRP A 69 -10.92 -18.59 -6.34
CA TRP A 69 -10.28 -17.37 -5.84
C TRP A 69 -9.68 -16.51 -6.96
N ALA A 70 -9.73 -16.95 -8.23
CA ALA A 70 -9.47 -16.07 -9.36
C ALA A 70 -10.63 -15.10 -9.64
N ASP A 71 -11.85 -15.41 -9.15
CA ASP A 71 -12.95 -14.46 -9.13
C ASP A 71 -12.69 -13.41 -8.03
N PRO A 72 -12.54 -12.13 -8.39
CA PRO A 72 -12.41 -11.01 -7.47
C PRO A 72 -13.36 -11.05 -6.26
N ALA A 73 -14.62 -11.33 -6.52
CA ALA A 73 -15.67 -11.25 -5.53
C ALA A 73 -15.62 -12.47 -4.58
N VAL A 74 -15.16 -13.62 -5.07
CA VAL A 74 -14.92 -14.81 -4.23
C VAL A 74 -13.71 -14.57 -3.34
N LEU A 75 -12.60 -14.10 -3.91
CA LEU A 75 -11.38 -13.78 -3.17
C LEU A 75 -11.66 -12.76 -2.06
N GLU A 76 -12.35 -11.66 -2.39
CA GLU A 76 -12.82 -10.67 -1.42
C GLU A 76 -13.52 -11.32 -0.23
N ARG A 77 -14.57 -12.11 -0.51
CA ARG A 77 -15.41 -12.73 0.52
C ARG A 77 -14.58 -13.66 1.38
N ALA A 78 -13.67 -14.41 0.78
CA ALA A 78 -12.81 -15.32 1.49
C ALA A 78 -11.84 -14.58 2.42
N LEU A 79 -11.18 -13.51 1.94
CA LEU A 79 -10.30 -12.67 2.75
C LEU A 79 -11.04 -11.98 3.89
N PHE A 80 -12.22 -11.42 3.62
CA PHE A 80 -13.08 -10.85 4.65
C PHE A 80 -13.42 -11.88 5.73
N THR A 81 -13.90 -13.06 5.30
CA THR A 81 -14.32 -14.13 6.21
C THR A 81 -13.14 -14.61 7.04
N LEU A 82 -11.95 -14.71 6.44
CA LEU A 82 -10.71 -15.08 7.13
C LEU A 82 -10.33 -14.05 8.20
N VAL A 83 -10.27 -12.77 7.86
CA VAL A 83 -9.88 -11.70 8.79
C VAL A 83 -10.87 -11.60 9.96
N ASP A 84 -12.16 -11.64 9.67
CA ASP A 84 -13.23 -11.66 10.68
C ASP A 84 -13.10 -12.90 11.59
N GLY A 85 -12.88 -14.08 11.02
CA GLY A 85 -12.66 -15.31 11.77
C GLY A 85 -11.43 -15.26 12.68
N VAL A 86 -10.31 -14.72 12.19
CA VAL A 86 -9.09 -14.54 12.98
C VAL A 86 -9.34 -13.60 14.17
N ARG A 87 -9.97 -12.44 13.94
CA ARG A 87 -10.28 -11.46 15.00
C ARG A 87 -11.25 -12.02 16.04
N GLN A 88 -12.29 -12.73 15.61
CA GLN A 88 -13.26 -13.35 16.52
C GLN A 88 -12.63 -14.47 17.37
N ALA A 89 -11.74 -15.26 16.78
CA ALA A 89 -11.07 -16.35 17.50
C ALA A 89 -9.95 -15.84 18.41
N GLN A 90 -9.31 -14.73 18.05
CA GLN A 90 -8.18 -14.12 18.75
C GLN A 90 -8.45 -12.63 19.05
N PRO A 91 -9.39 -12.30 19.95
CA PRO A 91 -9.83 -10.91 20.17
C PRO A 91 -8.75 -9.97 20.74
N GLY A 92 -7.65 -10.50 21.25
CA GLY A 92 -6.48 -9.70 21.69
C GLY A 92 -5.41 -9.52 20.62
N LEU A 93 -5.63 -10.05 19.41
CA LEU A 93 -4.68 -9.97 18.31
C LEU A 93 -4.92 -8.71 17.49
N ASP A 94 -3.98 -7.76 17.58
CA ASP A 94 -4.06 -6.49 16.85
C ASP A 94 -2.79 -6.21 16.02
N PRO A 95 -2.57 -6.94 14.92
CA PRO A 95 -1.36 -6.84 14.14
C PRO A 95 -1.45 -5.71 13.11
N HIS A 96 -0.30 -5.21 12.64
CA HIS A 96 -0.26 -4.28 11.51
C HIS A 96 -0.51 -5.00 10.18
N PHE A 97 -0.08 -6.26 10.07
CA PHE A 97 -0.26 -7.06 8.87
C PHE A 97 -0.81 -8.44 9.18
N ILE A 98 -1.65 -8.96 8.29
CA ILE A 98 -1.97 -10.39 8.24
C ILE A 98 -1.44 -10.92 6.90
N VAL A 99 -0.46 -11.80 6.97
CA VAL A 99 0.11 -12.54 5.83
C VAL A 99 -0.69 -13.82 5.65
N ILE A 100 -1.32 -13.97 4.50
CA ILE A 100 -2.26 -15.04 4.19
C ILE A 100 -1.62 -15.96 3.16
N LEU A 101 -1.38 -17.20 3.56
CA LEU A 101 -0.94 -18.31 2.72
C LEU A 101 -2.10 -19.29 2.55
N THR A 102 -2.13 -20.03 1.45
CA THR A 102 -3.16 -21.06 1.20
C THR A 102 -2.53 -22.45 1.12
N THR A 103 -3.34 -23.48 1.40
CA THR A 103 -3.00 -24.90 1.13
C THR A 103 -3.20 -25.27 -0.35
N PHE A 104 -3.89 -24.43 -1.11
CA PHE A 104 -4.27 -24.65 -2.51
C PHE A 104 -3.80 -23.50 -3.40
N PRO A 105 -3.42 -23.76 -4.66
CA PRO A 105 -3.05 -22.72 -5.60
C PRO A 105 -4.25 -21.88 -6.01
N VAL A 106 -4.05 -20.57 -6.10
CA VAL A 106 -4.95 -19.60 -6.74
C VAL A 106 -4.32 -19.21 -8.07
N ALA A 107 -5.07 -19.31 -9.17
CA ALA A 107 -4.53 -19.12 -10.52
C ALA A 107 -4.02 -17.69 -10.74
N GLU A 108 -4.80 -16.70 -10.30
CA GLU A 108 -4.47 -15.28 -10.22
C GLU A 108 -5.26 -14.68 -9.06
N PRO A 109 -4.77 -13.66 -8.34
CA PRO A 109 -3.43 -13.07 -8.45
C PRO A 109 -2.34 -13.95 -7.83
N ALA A 110 -1.10 -13.80 -8.32
CA ALA A 110 0.06 -14.50 -7.76
C ALA A 110 0.32 -14.12 -6.29
N ALA A 111 0.35 -12.82 -5.98
CA ALA A 111 0.36 -12.25 -4.64
C ALA A 111 -0.03 -10.77 -4.71
N PHE A 112 -0.44 -10.18 -3.59
CA PHE A 112 -0.72 -8.74 -3.51
C PHE A 112 -0.73 -8.24 -2.07
N TYR A 113 -0.48 -6.94 -1.91
CA TYR A 113 -0.83 -6.16 -0.72
C TYR A 113 -2.17 -5.44 -0.89
N LEU A 114 -2.99 -5.51 0.15
CA LEU A 114 -4.27 -4.81 0.24
C LEU A 114 -4.22 -3.79 1.39
N PRO A 115 -4.18 -2.48 1.09
CA PRO A 115 -4.15 -1.45 2.12
C PRO A 115 -5.48 -1.34 2.85
N MET A 116 -5.41 -1.40 4.18
CA MET A 116 -6.55 -1.25 5.09
C MET A 116 -6.50 0.06 5.88
N ALA A 117 -5.29 0.57 6.13
CA ALA A 117 -5.06 1.89 6.67
C ALA A 117 -3.72 2.45 6.18
N ASN A 118 -3.64 3.77 6.12
CA ASN A 118 -2.41 4.51 5.91
C ASN A 118 -2.43 5.79 6.76
N ASP A 119 -1.38 5.97 7.55
CA ASP A 119 -1.15 7.13 8.39
C ASP A 119 0.06 7.97 7.94
N VAL A 120 0.63 7.67 6.77
CA VAL A 120 1.81 8.34 6.22
C VAL A 120 1.42 9.22 5.03
N ARG A 121 1.89 10.47 5.04
CA ARG A 121 1.82 11.40 3.89
C ARG A 121 3.16 11.49 3.16
N GLY A 122 3.16 12.04 1.97
CA GLY A 122 4.33 12.19 1.10
C GLY A 122 4.76 10.89 0.41
N ILE A 123 3.85 9.92 0.25
CA ILE A 123 4.15 8.61 -0.34
C ILE A 123 3.25 8.24 -1.53
N GLY A 124 2.47 9.20 -2.03
CA GLY A 124 1.71 9.06 -3.26
C GLY A 124 0.29 8.50 -3.13
N TYR A 125 -0.17 8.12 -1.92
CA TYR A 125 -1.55 7.62 -1.75
C TYR A 125 -2.64 8.64 -2.10
N ARG A 126 -2.32 9.94 -2.10
CA ARG A 126 -3.23 11.01 -2.58
C ARG A 126 -3.73 10.81 -4.01
N HIS A 127 -3.01 10.01 -4.79
CA HIS A 127 -3.28 9.74 -6.20
C HIS A 127 -4.17 8.51 -6.41
N LEU A 128 -4.32 7.69 -5.37
CA LEU A 128 -5.16 6.50 -5.34
C LEU A 128 -6.47 6.77 -4.60
N GLU A 129 -6.38 7.54 -3.52
CA GLU A 129 -7.46 7.80 -2.59
C GLU A 129 -7.83 9.27 -2.56
N ALA A 130 -9.09 9.55 -2.18
CA ALA A 130 -9.53 10.92 -1.93
C ALA A 130 -8.74 11.62 -0.81
N SER A 131 -8.11 10.84 0.08
CA SER A 131 -7.27 11.34 1.17
C SER A 131 -6.01 10.49 1.25
N GLU A 132 -4.85 11.15 1.39
CA GLU A 132 -3.56 10.47 1.48
C GLU A 132 -3.48 9.57 2.71
N THR A 133 -4.06 9.99 3.83
CA THR A 133 -4.24 9.15 5.03
C THR A 133 -5.65 8.62 5.11
N PHE A 134 -5.82 7.34 5.43
CA PHE A 134 -7.13 6.69 5.53
C PHE A 134 -7.10 5.53 6.54
N ARG A 135 -8.29 5.12 6.99
CA ARG A 135 -8.49 3.91 7.78
C ARG A 135 -9.85 3.35 7.44
N PHE A 136 -9.88 2.10 6.98
CA PHE A 136 -11.12 1.41 6.64
C PHE A 136 -11.56 0.39 7.68
N ILE A 137 -10.71 0.13 8.67
CA ILE A 137 -10.91 -0.90 9.67
C ILE A 137 -10.44 -0.43 11.04
N THR A 138 -11.13 -0.86 12.09
CA THR A 138 -10.73 -0.66 13.49
C THR A 138 -9.46 -1.45 13.82
N GLY A 139 -8.71 -0.98 14.82
CA GLY A 139 -7.43 -1.56 15.26
C GLY A 139 -6.20 -1.09 14.48
N ARG A 140 -5.07 -1.79 14.63
CA ARG A 140 -3.75 -1.48 14.03
C ARG A 140 -3.53 -2.02 12.63
N LEU A 141 -4.51 -2.74 12.07
CA LEU A 141 -4.34 -3.40 10.79
C LEU A 141 -4.12 -2.38 9.65
N ASP A 142 -2.89 -2.28 9.19
CA ASP A 142 -2.46 -1.44 8.08
C ASP A 142 -2.73 -2.13 6.74
N GLY A 143 -2.62 -3.46 6.65
CA GLY A 143 -2.98 -4.18 5.43
C GLY A 143 -2.95 -5.69 5.50
N LEU A 144 -3.43 -6.32 4.43
CA LEU A 144 -3.34 -7.76 4.20
C LEU A 144 -2.28 -8.05 3.15
N ILE A 145 -1.49 -9.10 3.33
CA ILE A 145 -0.56 -9.61 2.32
C ILE A 145 -1.05 -10.98 1.91
N PHE A 146 -1.67 -11.09 0.74
CA PHE A 146 -2.02 -12.39 0.19
C PHE A 146 -0.84 -12.93 -0.60
N ALA A 147 -0.30 -14.07 -0.16
CA ALA A 147 0.88 -14.69 -0.74
C ALA A 147 0.55 -16.00 -1.49
N ASN A 148 -0.72 -16.37 -1.65
CA ASN A 148 -1.12 -17.59 -2.39
C ASN A 148 -0.54 -18.87 -1.74
N ALA A 149 -0.43 -19.96 -2.50
CA ALA A 149 -0.09 -21.27 -1.96
C ALA A 149 1.29 -21.29 -1.32
N VAL A 150 1.38 -21.88 -0.12
CA VAL A 150 2.66 -22.03 0.60
C VAL A 150 3.72 -22.77 -0.22
N THR A 151 3.29 -23.73 -1.06
CA THR A 151 4.16 -24.52 -1.93
C THR A 151 4.74 -23.72 -3.09
N ALA A 152 4.18 -22.56 -3.43
CA ALA A 152 4.72 -21.67 -4.45
C ALA A 152 6.02 -20.97 -3.99
N HIS A 153 6.27 -20.95 -2.69
CA HIS A 153 7.37 -20.18 -2.08
C HIS A 153 8.37 -21.03 -1.29
N ALA A 154 8.11 -22.33 -1.14
CA ALA A 154 8.99 -23.22 -0.39
C ALA A 154 10.07 -23.86 -1.29
N GLY A 155 11.10 -24.42 -0.64
CA GLY A 155 12.13 -25.23 -1.32
C GLY A 155 12.96 -24.42 -2.31
N ASP A 156 13.02 -24.89 -3.57
CA ASP A 156 13.79 -24.25 -4.65
C ASP A 156 13.24 -22.86 -5.06
N ARG A 157 12.01 -22.53 -4.65
CA ARG A 157 11.37 -21.24 -4.91
C ARG A 157 11.53 -20.21 -3.78
N ALA A 158 12.25 -20.54 -2.70
CA ALA A 158 12.39 -19.67 -1.53
C ALA A 158 12.91 -18.27 -1.87
N ALA A 159 13.88 -18.15 -2.78
CA ALA A 159 14.42 -16.86 -3.20
C ALA A 159 13.36 -15.98 -3.88
N LEU A 160 12.53 -16.57 -4.75
CA LEU A 160 11.43 -15.87 -5.41
C LEU A 160 10.35 -15.46 -4.39
N GLY A 161 10.01 -16.36 -3.46
CA GLY A 161 9.06 -16.07 -2.38
C GLY A 161 9.52 -14.91 -1.50
N ARG A 162 10.81 -14.82 -1.17
CA ARG A 162 11.39 -13.66 -0.47
C ARG A 162 11.23 -12.36 -1.26
N ALA A 163 11.63 -12.35 -2.54
CA ALA A 163 11.53 -11.16 -3.38
C ALA A 163 10.08 -10.68 -3.49
N LEU A 164 9.14 -11.61 -3.69
CA LEU A 164 7.71 -11.34 -3.75
C LEU A 164 7.18 -10.81 -2.41
N PHE A 165 7.54 -11.43 -1.28
CA PHE A 165 7.12 -10.92 0.03
C PHE A 165 7.64 -9.49 0.28
N LEU A 166 8.90 -9.21 -0.05
CA LEU A 166 9.49 -7.87 0.08
C LEU A 166 8.77 -6.85 -0.82
N GLN A 167 8.42 -7.23 -2.04
CA GLN A 167 7.61 -6.40 -2.93
C GLN A 167 6.26 -6.10 -2.28
N GLU A 168 5.52 -7.13 -1.86
CA GLU A 168 4.18 -6.98 -1.30
C GLU A 168 4.17 -6.16 -0.01
N ILE A 169 5.04 -6.44 0.96
CA ILE A 169 5.09 -5.60 2.17
C ILE A 169 5.58 -4.17 1.87
N GLY A 170 6.41 -3.99 0.83
CA GLY A 170 6.89 -2.68 0.40
C GLY A 170 5.78 -1.76 -0.13
N HIS A 171 4.69 -2.33 -0.67
CA HIS A 171 3.52 -1.57 -1.10
C HIS A 171 2.82 -0.79 0.02
N ARG A 172 3.10 -1.07 1.30
CA ARG A 172 2.67 -0.24 2.43
C ARG A 172 3.20 1.20 2.36
N TRP A 173 4.38 1.39 1.76
CA TRP A 173 5.10 2.67 1.74
C TRP A 173 5.42 3.20 0.34
N GLY A 174 5.44 2.36 -0.70
CA GLY A 174 5.64 2.77 -2.10
C GLY A 174 4.57 2.19 -3.02
N VAL A 175 4.45 2.48 -4.31
CA VAL A 175 5.20 3.30 -5.27
C VAL A 175 4.13 4.02 -6.10
N TYR A 176 3.52 5.05 -5.50
CA TYR A 176 2.46 5.83 -6.14
C TYR A 176 2.88 7.29 -6.33
N VAL A 177 4.17 7.56 -6.08
CA VAL A 177 4.74 8.90 -6.12
C VAL A 177 4.79 9.44 -7.54
N ARG A 178 4.56 10.72 -7.68
CA ARG A 178 4.65 11.43 -8.95
C ARG A 178 5.75 12.47 -8.91
N LEU A 179 6.14 12.89 -10.10
CA LEU A 179 7.00 14.04 -10.32
C LEU A 179 6.15 15.27 -10.65
N PRO A 180 6.67 16.49 -10.38
CA PRO A 180 5.99 17.72 -10.69
C PRO A 180 6.03 17.94 -12.21
N ASP A 181 4.91 17.67 -12.88
CA ASP A 181 4.74 17.90 -14.31
C ASP A 181 3.27 18.18 -14.64
N ALA A 182 2.98 18.83 -15.77
CA ALA A 182 1.62 19.06 -16.24
C ALA A 182 1.02 17.83 -16.93
N ALA A 183 1.85 16.99 -17.56
CA ALA A 183 1.39 15.81 -18.31
C ALA A 183 1.46 14.53 -17.45
N LEU A 184 0.40 13.74 -17.44
CA LEU A 184 0.27 12.57 -16.55
C LEU A 184 1.33 11.47 -16.81
N ASP A 185 1.72 11.27 -18.06
CA ASP A 185 2.75 10.30 -18.44
C ASP A 185 4.16 10.70 -17.96
N LEU A 186 4.42 12.02 -17.90
CA LEU A 186 5.64 12.59 -17.34
C LEU A 186 5.64 12.58 -15.81
N GLN A 187 4.50 12.89 -15.18
CA GLN A 187 4.31 12.76 -13.73
C GLN A 187 4.60 11.32 -13.25
N THR A 188 4.32 10.32 -14.07
CA THR A 188 4.39 8.90 -13.71
C THR A 188 5.59 8.16 -14.30
N ARG A 189 6.60 8.87 -14.81
CA ARG A 189 7.76 8.25 -15.49
C ARG A 189 8.68 7.42 -14.60
N LEU A 190 8.67 7.67 -13.28
CA LEU A 190 9.32 6.80 -12.30
C LEU A 190 8.52 5.51 -12.05
N LEU A 191 7.27 5.43 -12.49
CA LEU A 191 6.38 4.31 -12.22
C LEU A 191 6.30 3.35 -13.41
N GLY A 192 6.21 2.06 -13.09
CA GLY A 192 6.12 0.95 -14.02
C GLY A 192 4.78 0.25 -13.93
N ARG A 193 4.84 -1.07 -13.75
CA ARG A 193 3.66 -1.94 -13.71
C ARG A 193 2.65 -1.45 -12.66
N ASP A 194 1.39 -1.45 -13.07
CA ASP A 194 0.23 -1.00 -12.28
C ASP A 194 0.34 0.44 -11.73
N CYS A 195 1.28 1.25 -12.22
CA CYS A 195 1.67 2.51 -11.57
C CYS A 195 1.96 2.35 -10.06
N ALA A 196 2.44 1.16 -9.67
CA ALA A 196 2.60 0.73 -8.27
C ALA A 196 3.97 0.09 -8.01
N HIS A 197 4.82 0.03 -9.04
CA HIS A 197 6.20 -0.43 -9.01
C HIS A 197 7.10 0.63 -9.64
N TRP A 198 8.40 0.58 -9.37
CA TRP A 198 9.35 1.41 -10.10
C TRP A 198 9.38 1.01 -11.58
N SER A 199 9.53 2.00 -12.44
CA SER A 199 9.68 1.80 -13.88
C SER A 199 10.84 0.84 -14.15
N HIS A 200 10.66 -0.11 -15.07
CA HIS A 200 11.74 -0.96 -15.56
C HIS A 200 12.96 -0.16 -16.03
N PHE A 201 12.79 1.12 -16.40
CA PHE A 201 13.85 2.00 -16.85
C PHE A 201 14.54 2.82 -15.73
N ALA A 202 14.07 2.71 -14.49
CA ALA A 202 14.68 3.39 -13.35
C ALA A 202 15.87 2.57 -12.82
N THR A 203 17.03 3.21 -12.66
CA THR A 203 18.20 2.61 -12.04
C THR A 203 18.06 2.63 -10.52
N LEU A 204 17.57 1.51 -9.98
CA LEU A 204 17.33 1.27 -8.57
C LEU A 204 17.90 -0.09 -8.14
N GLY A 205 19.06 -0.48 -8.67
CA GLY A 205 19.96 -1.47 -8.06
C GLY A 205 19.35 -2.83 -7.68
N GLY A 206 18.27 -3.27 -8.32
CA GLY A 206 17.52 -4.46 -7.93
C GLY A 206 16.60 -4.25 -6.72
N SER A 207 15.89 -3.12 -6.65
CA SER A 207 14.90 -2.87 -5.61
C SER A 207 13.84 -3.98 -5.58
N ALA A 208 13.40 -4.33 -4.38
CA ALA A 208 12.24 -5.19 -4.17
C ALA A 208 10.95 -4.59 -4.77
N MET A 209 10.92 -3.27 -4.97
CA MET A 209 9.84 -2.55 -5.65
C MET A 209 10.07 -2.40 -7.16
N GLU A 210 10.91 -3.26 -7.74
CA GLU A 210 11.34 -3.29 -9.16
C GLU A 210 12.37 -2.22 -9.56
N GLY A 211 12.39 -1.81 -10.84
CA GLY A 211 13.53 -1.14 -11.44
C GLY A 211 14.72 -2.06 -11.68
N GLU A 212 15.78 -1.49 -12.24
CA GLU A 212 16.94 -2.22 -12.77
C GLU A 212 18.26 -1.57 -12.34
N ASP A 213 19.41 -2.16 -12.71
CA ASP A 213 20.72 -1.52 -12.60
C ASP A 213 21.26 -1.16 -14.00
N TRP A 214 20.71 -0.12 -14.64
CA TRP A 214 21.10 0.27 -16.00
C TRP A 214 22.48 0.93 -16.06
N ARG A 215 23.34 0.39 -16.92
CA ARG A 215 24.68 0.91 -17.21
C ARG A 215 24.83 1.23 -18.69
N ALA A 216 25.47 2.35 -19.00
CA ALA A 216 25.78 2.72 -20.38
C ALA A 216 26.82 1.75 -20.95
N VAL A 217 26.55 1.20 -22.14
CA VAL A 217 27.50 0.37 -22.91
C VAL A 217 27.96 1.06 -24.20
N ALA A 218 27.23 2.08 -24.64
CA ALA A 218 27.58 3.03 -25.69
C ALA A 218 26.70 4.29 -25.53
N PRO A 219 26.94 5.39 -26.28
CA PRO A 219 26.01 6.51 -26.30
C PRO A 219 24.59 6.04 -26.57
N GLU A 220 23.65 6.44 -25.70
CA GLU A 220 22.22 6.09 -25.76
C GLU A 220 21.93 4.57 -25.78
N ARG A 221 22.87 3.73 -25.36
CA ARG A 221 22.68 2.27 -25.24
C ARG A 221 22.97 1.82 -23.83
N TRP A 222 22.01 1.12 -23.25
CA TRP A 222 22.00 0.73 -21.86
C TRP A 222 21.86 -0.77 -21.72
N ARG A 223 22.46 -1.31 -20.67
CA ARG A 223 22.34 -2.71 -20.29
C ARG A 223 22.06 -2.80 -18.79
N ALA A 224 21.04 -3.57 -18.42
CA ALA A 224 20.77 -3.92 -17.04
C ALA A 224 21.28 -5.35 -16.80
N GLU A 225 22.06 -5.52 -15.74
CA GLU A 225 22.51 -6.84 -15.29
C GLU A 225 21.53 -7.42 -14.28
N VAL A 226 21.48 -8.75 -14.20
CA VAL A 226 20.67 -9.46 -13.20
C VAL A 226 21.26 -9.17 -11.80
N PRO A 227 20.53 -8.48 -10.90
CA PRO A 227 21.06 -8.17 -9.59
C PRO A 227 21.23 -9.45 -8.77
N THR A 228 22.30 -9.50 -7.99
CA THR A 228 22.63 -10.66 -7.14
C THR A 228 21.93 -10.63 -5.79
N VAL A 229 21.41 -9.47 -5.39
CA VAL A 229 20.70 -9.23 -4.13
C VAL A 229 19.49 -8.35 -4.42
N ILE A 230 18.35 -8.72 -3.83
CA ILE A 230 17.10 -7.95 -3.88
C ILE A 230 16.84 -7.38 -2.50
N GLY A 231 16.50 -6.09 -2.41
CA GLY A 231 16.22 -5.40 -1.16
C GLY A 231 15.67 -4.00 -1.40
N TYR A 232 15.50 -3.20 -0.35
CA TYR A 232 15.05 -1.81 -0.51
C TYR A 232 16.24 -0.90 -0.78
N GLN A 233 16.12 -0.02 -1.78
CA GLN A 233 17.12 0.99 -2.11
C GLN A 233 16.84 2.32 -1.41
N ALA A 234 17.74 3.30 -1.59
CA ALA A 234 17.61 4.61 -0.94
C ALA A 234 16.25 5.29 -1.17
N ALA A 235 15.71 5.22 -2.39
CA ALA A 235 14.38 5.74 -2.72
C ALA A 235 13.27 5.03 -1.90
N ASP A 236 13.27 3.70 -1.89
CA ASP A 236 12.32 2.91 -1.08
C ASP A 236 12.45 3.25 0.40
N ARG A 237 13.69 3.32 0.90
CA ARG A 237 13.99 3.58 2.31
C ARG A 237 13.54 4.97 2.73
N TYR A 238 13.67 5.99 1.87
CA TYR A 238 13.08 7.29 2.16
C TYR A 238 11.55 7.19 2.28
N LEU A 239 10.87 6.53 1.34
CA LEU A 239 9.41 6.34 1.40
C LEU A 239 8.96 5.50 2.61
N MET A 240 9.81 4.58 3.07
CA MET A 240 9.63 3.83 4.32
C MET A 240 9.98 4.62 5.59
N GLY A 241 10.63 5.78 5.44
CA GLY A 241 11.06 6.64 6.55
C GLY A 241 12.35 6.23 7.21
N LEU A 242 13.17 5.45 6.54
CA LEU A 242 14.44 4.92 7.00
C LEU A 242 15.65 5.70 6.48
N LEU A 243 15.38 6.71 5.65
CA LEU A 243 16.39 7.61 5.12
C LEU A 243 15.80 9.03 5.11
N PRO A 244 16.57 10.07 5.48
CA PRO A 244 16.19 11.45 5.16
C PRO A 244 16.33 11.70 3.65
N ILE A 245 15.61 12.69 3.12
CA ILE A 245 15.57 12.95 1.66
C ILE A 245 16.95 13.29 1.10
N GLU A 246 17.77 13.98 1.89
CA GLU A 246 19.12 14.42 1.53
C GLU A 246 20.10 13.26 1.32
N ALA A 247 19.78 12.09 1.85
CA ALA A 247 20.58 10.88 1.66
C ALA A 247 20.13 10.05 0.44
N VAL A 248 19.05 10.46 -0.26
CA VAL A 248 18.59 9.78 -1.47
C VAL A 248 19.37 10.31 -2.68
N PRO A 249 20.20 9.48 -3.34
CA PRO A 249 20.88 9.91 -4.55
C PRO A 249 19.88 10.10 -5.70
N PRO A 250 20.19 10.95 -6.68
CA PRO A 250 19.38 11.07 -7.89
C PRO A 250 19.23 9.71 -8.60
N VAL A 251 18.02 9.42 -9.08
CA VAL A 251 17.68 8.19 -9.79
C VAL A 251 17.92 8.39 -11.28
N GLN A 252 18.78 7.57 -11.89
CA GLN A 252 18.93 7.57 -13.34
C GLN A 252 17.69 6.93 -13.96
N LEU A 253 17.07 7.59 -14.94
CA LEU A 253 15.92 7.09 -15.69
C LEU A 253 16.27 7.06 -17.17
N VAL A 254 16.19 5.89 -17.81
CA VAL A 254 16.35 5.76 -19.27
C VAL A 254 15.00 6.04 -19.92
N SER A 255 14.75 7.26 -20.38
CA SER A 255 13.40 7.72 -20.74
C SER A 255 12.78 6.89 -21.89
N PRO A 256 11.70 6.12 -21.66
CA PRO A 256 10.89 5.58 -22.75
C PRO A 256 9.82 6.61 -23.12
N GLU A 257 9.92 7.19 -24.30
CA GLU A 257 9.01 8.26 -24.73
C GLU A 257 7.55 7.80 -24.76
N GLY A 258 6.67 8.66 -24.23
CA GLY A 258 5.23 8.66 -24.47
C GLY A 258 4.38 7.60 -23.78
N TRP A 259 4.93 6.63 -23.04
CA TRP A 259 4.14 5.61 -22.34
C TRP A 259 3.57 6.12 -21.03
N TRP A 260 2.28 5.87 -20.78
CA TRP A 260 1.68 6.07 -19.46
C TRP A 260 1.77 4.77 -18.65
N CYS A 261 2.06 4.83 -17.36
CA CYS A 261 2.18 3.64 -16.52
C CYS A 261 0.87 2.84 -16.39
N GLY A 262 -0.29 3.43 -16.67
CA GLY A 262 -1.57 2.72 -16.56
C GLY A 262 -2.02 2.02 -17.85
N ASP A 263 -1.29 2.21 -18.95
CA ASP A 263 -1.52 1.47 -20.20
C ASP A 263 -0.68 0.18 -20.17
N PRO A 264 -1.26 -1.03 -20.04
CA PRO A 264 -0.48 -2.27 -20.12
C PRO A 264 0.05 -2.55 -21.53
N ASP A 265 -0.67 -2.09 -22.56
CA ASP A 265 -0.29 -2.20 -23.96
C ASP A 265 -0.92 -1.06 -24.80
N ARG A 266 -0.35 -0.81 -25.98
CA ARG A 266 -0.93 0.07 -26.99
C ARG A 266 -0.97 -0.63 -28.33
N GLY A 267 -2.18 -0.98 -28.78
CA GLY A 267 -2.36 -1.70 -30.03
C GLY A 267 -1.67 -3.07 -30.05
N GLY A 268 -1.62 -3.76 -28.90
CA GLY A 268 -0.96 -5.05 -28.75
C GLY A 268 0.57 -4.98 -28.55
N VAL A 269 1.15 -3.79 -28.50
CA VAL A 269 2.55 -3.59 -28.09
C VAL A 269 2.59 -3.44 -26.57
N PRO A 270 3.21 -4.35 -25.82
CA PRO A 270 3.30 -4.23 -24.37
C PRO A 270 4.02 -2.96 -23.95
N ASN A 271 3.57 -2.34 -22.86
CA ASN A 271 4.24 -1.19 -22.27
C ASN A 271 5.61 -1.61 -21.73
N PRO A 272 6.71 -1.04 -22.25
CA PRO A 272 8.04 -1.45 -21.84
C PRO A 272 8.35 -1.07 -20.39
N ARG A 273 7.64 -0.11 -19.78
CA ARG A 273 7.76 0.22 -18.35
C ARG A 273 7.26 -0.92 -17.45
N TRP A 274 6.44 -1.83 -17.98
CA TRP A 274 5.87 -2.99 -17.28
C TRP A 274 6.70 -4.26 -17.43
N ALA A 275 7.83 -4.19 -18.15
CA ALA A 275 8.69 -5.35 -18.33
C ALA A 275 9.10 -5.91 -16.96
N PRO A 276 9.05 -7.24 -16.78
CA PRO A 276 9.44 -7.85 -15.52
C PRO A 276 10.92 -7.56 -15.25
N PRO A 277 11.32 -7.41 -13.98
CA PRO A 277 12.68 -7.08 -13.67
C PRO A 277 13.63 -8.25 -14.00
N THR A 278 14.89 -7.95 -14.33
CA THR A 278 15.89 -8.95 -14.76
C THR A 278 16.12 -10.06 -13.75
N TRP A 279 15.92 -9.82 -12.45
CA TRP A 279 15.98 -10.86 -11.41
C TRP A 279 14.85 -11.89 -11.49
N ARG A 280 13.70 -11.50 -12.04
CA ARG A 280 12.55 -12.39 -12.23
C ARG A 280 12.71 -13.25 -13.48
N THR A 281 13.34 -12.71 -14.52
CA THR A 281 13.59 -13.44 -15.78
C THR A 281 14.89 -14.26 -15.72
N GLY A 282 15.87 -13.82 -14.92
CA GLY A 282 17.22 -14.36 -14.91
C GLY A 282 18.05 -13.96 -16.14
N GLU A 283 17.57 -12.99 -16.93
CA GLU A 283 18.18 -12.57 -18.18
C GLU A 283 18.52 -11.07 -18.14
N PRO A 284 19.72 -10.65 -18.58
CA PRO A 284 20.04 -9.24 -18.74
C PRO A 284 19.11 -8.54 -19.73
N ALA A 285 18.81 -7.26 -19.49
CA ALA A 285 18.02 -6.43 -20.39
C ALA A 285 18.87 -5.42 -21.15
N SER A 286 18.37 -4.93 -22.28
CA SER A 286 19.00 -3.89 -23.08
C SER A 286 17.97 -2.85 -23.50
N ALA A 287 18.37 -1.58 -23.49
CA ALA A 287 17.53 -0.46 -23.86
C ALA A 287 18.31 0.56 -24.69
N THR A 288 17.57 1.36 -25.46
CA THR A 288 18.10 2.54 -26.15
C THR A 288 17.34 3.77 -25.70
N GLY A 289 18.03 4.89 -25.51
CA GLY A 289 17.41 6.15 -25.14
C GLY A 289 18.36 7.09 -24.42
N VAL A 290 17.88 8.31 -24.21
CA VAL A 290 18.57 9.30 -23.36
C VAL A 290 18.28 8.94 -21.90
N ALA A 291 19.32 9.02 -21.06
CA ALA A 291 19.11 8.96 -19.63
C ALA A 291 19.10 10.35 -19.03
N GLU A 292 18.29 10.51 -18.01
CA GLU A 292 18.22 11.69 -17.17
C GLU A 292 18.42 11.32 -15.71
N MET A 293 18.90 12.27 -14.91
CA MET A 293 18.97 12.13 -13.46
C MET A 293 17.76 12.81 -12.85
N VAL A 294 16.92 12.03 -12.19
CA VAL A 294 15.76 12.51 -11.44
C VAL A 294 16.16 12.71 -9.99
N ASP A 295 16.23 13.95 -9.54
CA ASP A 295 16.40 14.25 -8.11
C ASP A 295 15.15 13.82 -7.35
N PHE A 296 15.32 13.04 -6.28
CA PHE A 296 14.21 12.59 -5.47
C PHE A 296 13.56 13.74 -4.68
N ALA A 297 14.24 14.88 -4.53
CA ALA A 297 13.62 16.11 -4.02
C ALA A 297 12.42 16.56 -4.87
N ALA A 298 12.42 16.28 -6.18
CA ALA A 298 11.26 16.56 -7.04
C ALA A 298 10.03 15.74 -6.63
N VAL A 299 10.22 14.51 -6.15
CA VAL A 299 9.11 13.73 -5.58
C VAL A 299 8.52 14.44 -4.37
N ALA A 300 9.35 14.98 -3.47
CA ALA A 300 8.87 15.74 -2.32
C ALA A 300 8.20 17.07 -2.71
N GLU A 301 8.53 17.66 -3.86
CA GLU A 301 7.80 18.83 -4.39
C GLU A 301 6.38 18.47 -4.83
N SER A 302 6.20 17.35 -5.53
CA SER A 302 4.89 16.85 -5.97
C SER A 302 4.06 16.28 -4.81
N GLU A 303 4.69 15.45 -3.98
CA GLU A 303 4.05 14.70 -2.90
C GLU A 303 4.09 15.43 -1.56
N GLY A 304 4.75 16.58 -1.44
CA GLY A 304 5.07 17.14 -0.14
C GLY A 304 6.09 16.28 0.64
N PRO A 305 6.55 16.77 1.80
CA PRO A 305 7.48 16.01 2.64
C PRO A 305 6.81 14.75 3.17
N ARG A 306 7.60 13.68 3.35
CA ARG A 306 7.12 12.48 4.01
C ARG A 306 6.82 12.77 5.49
N VAL A 307 5.61 12.46 5.94
CA VAL A 307 5.17 12.66 7.34
C VAL A 307 4.49 11.41 7.90
N PRO A 308 4.91 10.85 9.06
CA PRO A 308 6.06 11.26 9.88
C PRO A 308 7.37 11.21 9.08
N GLY A 309 8.34 12.07 9.38
CA GLY A 309 9.64 12.09 8.68
C GLY A 309 10.55 10.95 9.11
N PHE A 310 11.82 10.97 8.66
CA PHE A 310 12.82 9.96 9.00
C PHE A 310 12.89 9.70 10.52
N GLU A 311 13.13 10.73 11.33
CA GLU A 311 13.32 10.59 12.79
C GLU A 311 12.08 10.10 13.54
N ALA A 312 10.89 10.52 13.11
CA ALA A 312 9.63 10.23 13.79
C ALA A 312 8.94 8.94 13.28
N SER A 313 9.56 8.23 12.33
CA SER A 313 8.93 7.08 11.70
C SER A 313 8.95 5.85 12.57
N ARG A 314 7.82 5.12 12.58
CA ARG A 314 7.70 3.81 13.22
C ARG A 314 8.78 2.86 12.68
N ARG A 315 9.44 2.15 13.60
CA ARG A 315 10.48 1.16 13.29
C ARG A 315 10.04 -0.28 13.44
N VAL A 316 8.97 -0.53 14.17
CA VAL A 316 8.52 -1.88 14.51
C VAL A 316 7.10 -2.07 14.01
N PHE A 317 6.92 -3.09 13.18
CA PHE A 317 5.63 -3.54 12.70
C PHE A 317 5.38 -4.96 13.17
N SER A 318 4.11 -5.34 13.23
CA SER A 318 3.69 -6.68 13.66
C SER A 318 3.00 -7.38 12.51
N ALA A 319 3.34 -8.64 12.28
CA ALA A 319 2.67 -9.48 11.30
C ALA A 319 2.21 -10.79 11.91
N VAL A 320 1.01 -11.22 11.52
CA VAL A 320 0.50 -12.54 11.80
C VAL A 320 0.51 -13.34 10.52
N PHE A 321 0.96 -14.60 10.59
CA PHE A 321 0.91 -15.52 9.46
C PHE A 321 -0.28 -16.45 9.64
N ALA A 322 -1.17 -16.47 8.65
CA ALA A 322 -2.36 -17.28 8.61
C ALA A 322 -2.32 -18.24 7.41
N VAL A 323 -2.66 -19.51 7.64
CA VAL A 323 -2.85 -20.51 6.59
C VAL A 323 -4.34 -20.75 6.40
N ALA A 324 -4.86 -20.36 5.23
CA ALA A 324 -6.21 -20.66 4.79
C ALA A 324 -6.25 -22.07 4.17
N ALA A 325 -7.04 -22.96 4.78
CA ALA A 325 -7.13 -24.37 4.40
C ALA A 325 -8.56 -24.78 4.06
N ARG A 326 -8.74 -25.56 2.98
CA ARG A 326 -10.04 -26.19 2.72
C ARG A 326 -10.31 -27.26 3.75
N ALA A 327 -11.59 -27.63 3.90
CA ALA A 327 -12.01 -28.63 4.87
C ALA A 327 -11.22 -29.95 4.71
N ALA A 328 -10.99 -30.37 3.47
CA ALA A 328 -10.34 -31.63 3.13
C ALA A 328 -8.79 -31.57 3.09
N ASP A 329 -8.18 -30.40 3.19
CA ASP A 329 -6.74 -30.26 3.00
C ASP A 329 -5.94 -30.75 4.23
N GLU A 330 -4.79 -31.38 3.96
CA GLU A 330 -3.77 -31.63 4.99
C GLU A 330 -3.12 -30.31 5.39
N VAL A 331 -3.30 -29.92 6.66
CA VAL A 331 -2.80 -28.62 7.15
C VAL A 331 -1.37 -28.69 7.61
N GLU A 332 -0.93 -29.78 8.22
CA GLU A 332 0.34 -29.78 8.95
C GLU A 332 1.57 -29.51 8.06
N PRO A 333 1.68 -30.08 6.84
CA PRO A 333 2.77 -29.72 5.92
C PRO A 333 2.74 -28.23 5.56
N ALA A 334 1.54 -27.66 5.34
CA ALA A 334 1.39 -26.26 4.98
C ALA A 334 1.70 -25.32 6.14
N ARG A 335 1.26 -25.66 7.35
CA ARG A 335 1.57 -24.93 8.58
C ARG A 335 3.08 -24.91 8.85
N ALA A 336 3.74 -26.07 8.77
CA ALA A 336 5.18 -26.16 8.97
C ALA A 336 5.96 -25.35 7.92
N ALA A 337 5.54 -25.40 6.66
CA ALA A 337 6.14 -24.58 5.60
C ALA A 337 5.88 -23.08 5.81
N ALA A 338 4.67 -22.69 6.25
CA ALA A 338 4.34 -21.31 6.58
C ALA A 338 5.19 -20.77 7.74
N ASP A 339 5.45 -21.57 8.77
CA ASP A 339 6.32 -21.18 9.88
C ASP A 339 7.79 -20.99 9.43
N ALA A 340 8.27 -21.86 8.54
CA ALA A 340 9.60 -21.69 7.93
C ALA A 340 9.68 -20.41 7.09
N LEU A 341 8.67 -20.13 6.25
CA LEU A 341 8.58 -18.90 5.47
C LEU A 341 8.50 -17.67 6.38
N ARG A 342 7.72 -17.71 7.46
CA ARG A 342 7.60 -16.64 8.44
C ARG A 342 8.96 -16.22 8.98
N LEU A 343 9.78 -17.19 9.39
CA LEU A 343 11.13 -16.92 9.91
C LEU A 343 12.05 -16.32 8.82
N ASP A 344 12.09 -16.93 7.63
CA ASP A 344 12.92 -16.48 6.51
C ASP A 344 12.52 -15.09 6.02
N TRP A 345 11.23 -14.84 5.79
CA TRP A 345 10.69 -13.57 5.30
C TRP A 345 10.83 -12.44 6.31
N THR A 346 10.66 -12.74 7.60
CA THR A 346 10.90 -11.75 8.67
C THR A 346 12.37 -11.33 8.69
N ALA A 347 13.30 -12.28 8.60
CA ALA A 347 14.73 -12.00 8.55
C ALA A 347 15.13 -11.26 7.25
N ALA A 348 14.55 -11.65 6.12
CA ALA A 348 14.76 -10.99 4.84
C ALA A 348 14.30 -9.54 4.86
N PHE A 349 13.12 -9.26 5.42
CA PHE A 349 12.62 -7.89 5.58
C PHE A 349 13.52 -7.04 6.47
N ALA A 350 13.92 -7.57 7.64
CA ALA A 350 14.84 -6.86 8.53
C ALA A 350 16.18 -6.56 7.84
N THR A 351 16.70 -7.50 7.04
CA THR A 351 17.94 -7.32 6.27
C THR A 351 17.77 -6.29 5.16
N ALA A 352 16.67 -6.37 4.39
CA ALA A 352 16.40 -5.46 3.28
C ALA A 352 16.12 -4.03 3.73
N ALA A 353 15.51 -3.85 4.91
CA ALA A 353 15.16 -2.56 5.48
C ALA A 353 16.28 -1.97 6.37
N ALA A 354 17.27 -2.76 6.77
CA ALA A 354 18.45 -2.25 7.43
C ALA A 354 19.31 -1.45 6.43
N ALA A 355 19.38 -0.13 6.60
CA ALA A 355 20.55 0.62 6.15
C ALA A 355 21.73 0.34 7.10
N ASP A 356 22.93 0.83 6.81
CA ASP A 356 24.12 0.75 7.69
C ASP A 356 23.94 1.41 9.10
N THR A 357 22.70 1.74 9.47
CA THR A 357 22.23 2.26 10.74
C THR A 357 21.66 1.12 11.61
N ALA A 358 21.95 1.11 12.90
CA ALA A 358 21.46 0.10 13.84
C ALA A 358 19.91 0.03 13.99
N ASP A 359 19.18 1.00 13.44
CA ASP A 359 17.75 1.28 13.69
C ASP A 359 16.82 0.98 12.50
N GLY A 360 17.16 0.03 11.62
CA GLY A 360 16.31 -0.40 10.49
C GLY A 360 14.90 -0.90 10.89
N LEU A 361 14.00 -1.09 9.90
CA LEU A 361 12.67 -1.65 10.20
C LEU A 361 12.78 -3.08 10.71
N ARG A 362 11.93 -3.38 11.68
CA ARG A 362 11.77 -4.71 12.24
C ARG A 362 10.33 -5.15 12.07
N LEU A 363 10.17 -6.36 11.54
CA LEU A 363 8.90 -7.05 11.56
C LEU A 363 8.93 -8.05 12.70
N ALA A 364 8.01 -7.90 13.66
CA ALA A 364 7.82 -8.86 14.73
C ALA A 364 6.65 -9.78 14.33
N SER A 365 6.96 -11.06 14.14
CA SER A 365 6.05 -12.03 13.51
C SER A 365 5.64 -13.18 14.43
N THR A 366 5.70 -12.99 15.75
CA THR A 366 5.24 -14.02 16.70
C THR A 366 3.79 -13.74 17.13
N LEU A 367 2.99 -14.79 17.34
CA LEU A 367 1.66 -14.71 17.96
C LEU A 367 1.77 -14.32 19.42
N VAL A 368 2.87 -14.65 20.10
CA VAL A 368 3.16 -14.11 21.43
C VAL A 368 3.39 -12.58 21.37
N ALA A 369 3.89 -12.08 20.23
CA ALA A 369 3.95 -10.66 19.88
C ALA A 369 2.61 -10.07 19.38
N ALA A 370 1.48 -10.78 19.51
CA ALA A 370 0.17 -10.13 19.64
C ALA A 370 0.11 -9.25 20.88
N ARG A 371 0.95 -9.56 21.88
CA ARG A 371 1.46 -8.59 22.84
C ARG A 371 2.87 -8.19 22.41
N LEU A 372 3.00 -7.54 21.26
CA LEU A 372 4.05 -6.55 21.13
C LEU A 372 3.69 -5.54 22.19
N VAL A 373 4.31 -5.74 23.34
CA VAL A 373 4.83 -4.61 24.08
C VAL A 373 5.70 -3.88 23.06
N VAL A 374 5.07 -3.03 22.23
CA VAL A 374 5.65 -1.74 21.90
C VAL A 374 6.24 -1.33 23.24
N PRO A 375 7.58 -1.30 23.41
CA PRO A 375 8.15 -0.91 24.67
C PRO A 375 7.37 0.34 25.09
N PRO A 376 6.71 0.36 26.26
CA PRO A 376 5.98 1.54 26.66
C PRO A 376 6.96 2.68 26.53
N GLY A 377 6.68 3.65 25.67
CA GLY A 377 7.76 4.53 25.24
C GLY A 377 8.36 4.33 23.84
N SER A 378 7.67 3.81 22.82
CA SER A 378 8.28 3.72 21.47
C SER A 378 7.63 4.53 20.34
N VAL A 379 6.45 5.12 20.52
CA VAL A 379 5.83 6.00 19.50
C VAL A 379 6.17 7.47 19.79
N PRO A 380 7.05 8.12 19.01
CA PRO A 380 7.45 9.50 19.28
C PRO A 380 6.25 10.46 19.22
N PRO A 381 6.34 11.65 19.85
CA PRO A 381 5.34 12.70 19.69
C PRO A 381 4.96 12.92 18.22
N GLY A 382 3.66 13.00 17.93
CA GLY A 382 3.08 13.11 16.59
C GLY A 382 2.77 11.77 15.90
N GLY A 383 3.32 10.66 16.39
CA GLY A 383 3.05 9.32 15.87
C GLY A 383 1.67 8.78 16.27
N SER A 384 1.11 7.90 15.43
CA SER A 384 -0.17 7.23 15.65
C SER A 384 -0.10 6.26 16.84
N CYS A 385 -1.04 6.39 17.78
CA CYS A 385 -1.22 5.51 18.93
C CYS A 385 -2.68 5.05 19.03
N LEU A 386 -2.89 3.93 19.73
CA LEU A 386 -4.22 3.48 20.13
C LEU A 386 -4.47 3.76 21.61
N ASP A 387 -3.43 3.68 22.44
CA ASP A 387 -3.51 4.02 23.85
C ASP A 387 -2.25 4.73 24.34
N ARG A 388 -2.29 5.22 25.59
CA ARG A 388 -1.20 5.98 26.20
C ARG A 388 0.13 5.21 26.23
N THR A 389 0.08 3.89 26.38
CA THR A 389 1.28 3.06 26.52
C THR A 389 2.07 2.94 25.22
N ASP A 390 1.45 3.24 24.07
CA ASP A 390 2.18 3.30 22.80
C ASP A 390 3.23 4.43 22.79
N CYS A 391 2.99 5.53 23.52
CA CYS A 391 3.73 6.78 23.35
C CYS A 391 5.10 6.81 24.02
N ALA A 392 6.05 7.51 23.38
CA ALA A 392 7.49 7.47 23.64
C ALA A 392 7.93 7.95 25.02
N THR A 393 7.14 8.80 25.64
CA THR A 393 7.45 9.41 26.91
C THR A 393 6.39 9.00 27.92
N GLU A 394 6.78 8.80 29.19
CA GLU A 394 5.84 8.45 30.27
C GLU A 394 4.73 9.51 30.41
N ASP A 395 5.04 10.75 30.07
CA ASP A 395 4.11 11.87 30.10
C ASP A 395 3.27 12.00 28.82
N ALA A 396 3.60 11.34 27.72
CA ALA A 396 2.80 11.45 26.51
C ALA A 396 1.41 10.83 26.71
N VAL A 397 0.44 11.46 26.06
CA VAL A 397 -0.96 11.08 26.04
C VAL A 397 -1.32 10.68 24.61
N CYS A 398 -2.07 9.59 24.47
CA CYS A 398 -2.67 9.27 23.19
C CYS A 398 -3.96 10.09 23.02
N VAL A 399 -3.91 11.12 22.18
CA VAL A 399 -5.01 12.06 21.97
C VAL A 399 -5.83 11.59 20.78
N PRO A 400 -7.09 11.16 20.96
CA PRO A 400 -7.92 10.71 19.85
C PRO A 400 -8.04 11.80 18.76
N ASP A 401 -7.75 11.44 17.52
CA ASP A 401 -8.16 12.23 16.34
C ASP A 401 -9.63 11.89 16.01
N GLU A 402 -10.30 12.71 15.20
CA GLU A 402 -11.69 12.51 14.72
C GLU A 402 -11.89 11.17 13.98
N ARG A 403 -10.80 10.46 13.66
CA ARG A 403 -10.76 9.20 12.91
C ARG A 403 -10.36 7.98 13.76
N GLU A 404 -10.57 8.03 15.08
CA GLU A 404 -10.35 6.92 16.04
C GLU A 404 -8.90 6.46 16.23
N VAL A 405 -7.93 7.06 15.54
CA VAL A 405 -6.50 6.87 15.80
C VAL A 405 -6.02 8.04 16.63
N GLY A 406 -5.50 7.78 17.82
CA GLY A 406 -4.89 8.84 18.59
C GLY A 406 -3.52 9.24 18.05
N ARG A 407 -3.05 10.43 18.41
CA ARG A 407 -1.65 10.82 18.24
C ARG A 407 -0.99 10.96 19.59
N CYS A 408 0.25 10.51 19.69
CA CYS A 408 1.06 10.77 20.86
C CYS A 408 1.33 12.26 20.96
N ALA A 409 0.74 12.93 21.95
CA ALA A 409 1.05 14.31 22.28
C ALA A 409 1.80 14.33 23.61
N PRO A 410 2.78 15.23 23.81
CA PRO A 410 3.36 15.46 25.12
C PRO A 410 2.25 15.80 26.12
N GLY A 411 2.22 15.13 27.28
CA GLY A 411 1.38 15.58 28.38
C GLY A 411 1.88 16.91 28.93
N CYS A 412 0.98 17.66 29.56
CA CYS A 412 1.30 18.96 30.11
C CYS A 412 0.50 19.20 31.39
N LEU A 413 1.02 20.05 32.27
CA LEU A 413 0.28 20.59 33.40
C LEU A 413 -0.17 22.01 33.09
N THR A 414 0.64 22.77 32.37
CA THR A 414 0.41 24.17 31.98
C THR A 414 0.82 24.40 30.54
N SER A 415 0.37 25.50 29.94
CA SER A 415 0.75 25.84 28.57
C SER A 415 2.26 26.13 28.43
N ALA A 416 2.97 26.39 29.54
CA ALA A 416 4.42 26.53 29.56
C ALA A 416 5.19 25.21 29.38
N ASP A 417 4.54 24.06 29.59
CA ASP A 417 5.14 22.74 29.35
C ASP A 417 5.14 22.35 27.86
N CYS A 418 4.45 23.13 27.03
CA CYS A 418 4.29 22.88 25.61
C CYS A 418 5.29 23.67 24.75
N PRO A 419 5.59 23.19 23.52
CA PRO A 419 6.33 23.97 22.53
C PRO A 419 5.71 25.36 22.31
N ALA A 420 6.49 26.34 21.89
CA ALA A 420 6.08 27.75 21.80
C ALA A 420 4.81 28.02 20.97
N GLU A 421 4.43 27.10 20.07
CA GLU A 421 3.23 27.20 19.22
C GLU A 421 2.07 26.31 19.67
N ALA A 422 2.17 25.72 20.87
CA ALA A 422 1.19 24.81 21.44
C ALA A 422 0.76 25.27 22.84
N CYS A 423 -0.42 24.84 23.27
CA CYS A 423 -0.90 25.06 24.64
C CYS A 423 -1.43 23.76 25.25
N CYS A 424 -1.65 23.80 26.56
CA CYS A 424 -2.09 22.65 27.31
C CYS A 424 -3.63 22.55 27.32
N VAL A 425 -4.18 21.50 26.70
CA VAL A 425 -5.63 21.33 26.54
C VAL A 425 -6.12 19.96 26.98
N GLY A 426 -7.44 19.84 27.20
CA GLY A 426 -8.14 18.57 27.39
C GLY A 426 -7.99 17.93 28.77
N SER A 427 -8.57 16.74 28.91
CA SER A 427 -8.45 15.86 30.09
C SER A 427 -8.45 14.39 29.63
N PRO A 428 -7.30 13.68 29.68
CA PRO A 428 -6.00 14.11 30.19
C PRO A 428 -5.37 15.27 29.40
N ARG A 429 -4.64 16.13 30.13
CA ARG A 429 -4.01 17.33 29.58
C ARG A 429 -2.84 16.98 28.66
N HIS A 430 -2.81 17.59 27.48
CA HIS A 430 -1.78 17.38 26.47
C HIS A 430 -1.51 18.64 25.65
N CYS A 431 -0.34 18.71 25.02
CA CYS A 431 0.02 19.81 24.14
C CYS A 431 -0.67 19.68 22.79
N ALA A 432 -1.50 20.66 22.46
CA ALA A 432 -2.11 20.81 21.13
C ALA A 432 -1.68 22.14 20.50
N ALA A 433 -1.67 22.20 19.17
CA ALA A 433 -1.34 23.42 18.44
C ALA A 433 -2.28 24.58 18.82
N SER A 434 -1.74 25.80 18.77
CA SER A 434 -2.41 27.00 19.32
C SER A 434 -3.72 27.39 18.62
N ASP A 435 -3.89 26.94 17.38
CA ASP A 435 -5.10 27.07 16.58
C ASP A 435 -6.26 26.17 17.05
N ALA A 436 -6.00 25.20 17.94
CA ALA A 436 -7.02 24.31 18.52
C ALA A 436 -7.87 24.96 19.65
N GLY A 437 -7.83 26.29 19.80
CA GLY A 437 -8.66 27.02 20.76
C GLY A 437 -8.02 27.22 22.13
N CYS A 438 -6.73 27.55 22.17
CA CYS A 438 -6.01 27.82 23.41
C CYS A 438 -6.57 29.01 24.18
N ALA A 439 -7.28 28.74 25.28
CA ALA A 439 -7.58 29.75 26.28
C ALA A 439 -6.34 29.92 27.19
N PRO A 440 -5.93 31.16 27.53
CA PRO A 440 -4.82 31.38 28.46
C PRO A 440 -5.13 30.73 29.81
N ASP A 441 -4.14 30.06 30.40
CA ASP A 441 -4.24 29.31 31.64
C ASP A 441 -4.97 30.13 32.73
N GLY A 442 -6.21 29.75 33.06
CA GLY A 442 -7.00 30.38 34.13
C GLY A 442 -8.36 30.99 33.71
N ALA A 443 -8.75 30.98 32.44
CA ALA A 443 -10.11 31.35 32.05
C ALA A 443 -11.11 30.21 32.38
N PRO A 444 -12.17 30.45 33.17
CA PRO A 444 -13.18 29.43 33.44
C PRO A 444 -13.89 28.98 32.14
N PRO A 445 -14.25 27.69 32.02
CA PRO A 445 -14.77 27.11 30.78
C PRO A 445 -16.17 27.60 30.36
N ASP A 446 -16.82 28.47 31.14
CA ASP A 446 -18.19 28.93 30.84
C ASP A 446 -18.29 30.26 30.09
N GLY A 447 -17.17 30.92 29.80
CA GLY A 447 -17.17 32.16 29.01
C GLY A 447 -18.05 33.28 29.59
N SER A 448 -18.42 33.21 30.88
CA SER A 448 -19.24 34.22 31.52
C SER A 448 -18.40 35.48 31.76
N LEU A 449 -18.37 36.35 30.74
CA LEU A 449 -17.93 37.73 30.91
C LEU A 449 -18.82 38.39 31.98
N PRO A 450 -18.27 39.15 32.93
CA PRO A 450 -19.09 39.90 33.88
C PRO A 450 -20.01 40.86 33.11
N GLU A 451 -21.32 40.78 33.38
CA GLU A 451 -22.33 41.62 32.73
C GLU A 451 -21.94 43.10 32.80
N PRO A 452 -21.91 43.84 31.68
CA PRO A 452 -21.79 45.28 31.73
C PRO A 452 -23.10 45.87 32.28
N ALA A 453 -22.97 46.82 33.20
CA ALA A 453 -24.07 47.59 33.77
C ALA A 453 -24.94 48.23 32.66
N PRO A 454 -26.26 48.37 32.88
CA PRO A 454 -27.17 48.85 31.85
C PRO A 454 -27.05 50.37 31.74
N ASP A 455 -26.85 50.88 30.52
CA ASP A 455 -27.22 52.24 30.19
C ASP A 455 -27.81 52.34 28.78
N LEU A 456 -28.68 53.34 28.70
CA LEU A 456 -29.85 53.53 27.89
C LEU A 456 -29.53 54.19 26.54
N GLY A 457 -30.28 53.78 25.52
CA GLY A 457 -30.98 54.77 24.68
C GLY A 457 -30.54 54.96 23.23
N SER A 458 -31.58 55.07 22.39
CA SER A 458 -31.68 55.67 21.04
C SER A 458 -31.22 54.77 19.87
N LEU A 459 -32.13 54.11 19.14
CA LEU A 459 -33.18 54.56 18.19
C LEU A 459 -32.67 54.78 16.74
N ASP A 460 -33.33 54.03 15.87
CA ASP A 460 -33.74 54.31 14.49
C ASP A 460 -32.85 53.96 13.27
N ALA A 461 -33.39 52.98 12.54
CA ALA A 461 -33.87 53.02 11.15
C ALA A 461 -32.89 52.75 9.99
N GLY A 462 -33.32 51.85 9.10
CA GLY A 462 -32.80 51.79 7.73
C GLY A 462 -33.00 50.45 7.02
N ALA A 463 -34.19 50.23 6.47
CA ALA A 463 -34.49 49.15 5.53
C ALA A 463 -33.90 49.43 4.13
N GLY A 464 -33.60 48.36 3.37
CA GLY A 464 -33.68 48.39 1.89
C GLY A 464 -32.48 47.81 1.13
N PRO A 465 -32.68 46.73 0.34
CA PRO A 465 -31.70 46.15 -0.59
C PRO A 465 -32.02 46.48 -2.05
N LEU A 466 -31.00 46.68 -2.91
CA LEU A 466 -31.06 46.59 -4.39
C LEU A 466 -29.61 46.31 -4.87
N ASP A 467 -29.24 45.32 -5.70
CA ASP A 467 -29.68 44.84 -7.03
C ASP A 467 -28.59 45.16 -8.09
N ALA A 468 -28.61 44.40 -9.21
CA ALA A 468 -27.81 44.51 -10.45
C ALA A 468 -26.43 43.81 -10.48
N THR A 469 -26.00 43.06 -11.51
CA THR A 469 -26.48 42.71 -12.88
C THR A 469 -25.48 41.66 -13.42
N VAL A 470 -25.90 40.49 -13.92
CA VAL A 470 -26.14 40.12 -15.35
C VAL A 470 -25.04 40.55 -16.34
N HIS A 471 -24.33 39.56 -16.89
CA HIS A 471 -23.85 39.58 -18.27
C HIS A 471 -23.94 38.16 -18.88
N ASP A 472 -24.97 37.96 -19.70
CA ASP A 472 -25.04 36.91 -20.71
C ASP A 472 -24.32 37.38 -21.99
N ALA A 473 -23.67 36.45 -22.68
CA ALA A 473 -23.33 36.58 -24.09
C ALA A 473 -23.62 35.24 -24.80
N ASP A 474 -24.50 35.34 -25.80
CA ASP A 474 -25.06 34.26 -26.60
C ASP A 474 -24.07 33.56 -27.57
N PRO A 475 -24.43 32.36 -28.05
CA PRO A 475 -23.66 31.54 -28.99
C PRO A 475 -24.17 31.63 -30.45
N ALA A 476 -23.36 31.17 -31.43
CA ALA A 476 -23.76 30.57 -32.73
C ALA A 476 -22.55 30.48 -33.72
N PRO A 477 -22.62 29.78 -34.88
CA PRO A 477 -23.26 28.49 -35.16
C PRO A 477 -22.43 27.53 -36.08
N GLY A 478 -22.74 26.23 -36.00
CA GLY A 478 -23.00 25.27 -37.10
C GLY A 478 -21.97 24.98 -38.22
N SER A 479 -21.65 23.69 -38.41
CA SER A 479 -21.62 23.05 -39.75
C SER A 479 -21.78 21.52 -39.71
N THR A 480 -22.91 21.07 -40.25
CA THR A 480 -23.23 19.86 -41.04
C THR A 480 -22.16 18.80 -41.36
N GLY A 481 -22.44 17.55 -40.98
CA GLY A 481 -22.83 16.44 -41.89
C GLY A 481 -21.76 15.65 -42.66
N SER A 482 -21.69 14.32 -42.41
CA SER A 482 -21.83 13.26 -43.44
C SER A 482 -21.66 11.84 -42.87
N ASP A 483 -22.72 11.03 -43.02
CA ASP A 483 -22.77 9.63 -43.49
C ASP A 483 -21.75 8.56 -43.04
N GLY A 484 -22.24 7.64 -42.20
CA GLY A 484 -22.53 6.25 -42.58
C GLY A 484 -21.42 5.37 -43.19
N CYS A 485 -20.94 4.41 -42.40
CA CYS A 485 -20.68 3.03 -42.87
C CYS A 485 -20.60 2.06 -41.67
N ALA A 486 -21.61 1.21 -41.55
CA ALA A 486 -21.62 0.06 -40.65
C ALA A 486 -20.73 -1.05 -41.22
N MET A 487 -19.75 -1.52 -40.45
CA MET A 487 -18.98 -2.73 -40.73
C MET A 487 -19.04 -3.66 -39.53
N ALA A 488 -19.37 -4.91 -39.82
CA ALA A 488 -19.68 -5.97 -38.88
C ALA A 488 -18.51 -6.33 -37.94
N ALA A 489 -18.86 -6.65 -36.70
CA ALA A 489 -17.96 -7.12 -35.67
C ALA A 489 -17.31 -8.48 -36.02
N PRO A 490 -15.98 -8.63 -35.92
CA PRO A 490 -15.36 -9.93 -35.78
C PRO A 490 -15.45 -10.41 -34.32
N ARG A 491 -15.84 -11.66 -34.14
CA ARG A 491 -15.91 -12.37 -32.85
C ARG A 491 -14.54 -12.35 -32.15
N PRO A 492 -14.47 -12.13 -30.82
CA PRO A 492 -13.20 -12.26 -30.11
C PRO A 492 -12.78 -13.73 -30.04
N ARG A 493 -11.61 -14.03 -30.62
CA ARG A 493 -10.85 -15.25 -30.31
C ARG A 493 -10.04 -14.97 -29.05
N ALA A 494 -10.25 -15.77 -28.00
CA ALA A 494 -9.45 -15.73 -26.78
C ALA A 494 -7.96 -16.02 -27.09
N PRO A 495 -6.99 -15.25 -26.56
CA PRO A 495 -5.58 -15.58 -26.71
C PRO A 495 -5.14 -16.60 -25.65
N ALA A 496 -4.94 -17.84 -26.08
CA ALA A 496 -4.34 -18.92 -25.30
C ALA A 496 -2.79 -18.82 -25.30
N TRP A 497 -2.23 -17.82 -24.61
CA TRP A 497 -0.79 -17.51 -24.68
C TRP A 497 0.04 -17.70 -23.40
N TRP A 498 -0.43 -18.47 -22.41
CA TRP A 498 0.33 -18.71 -21.16
C TRP A 498 0.82 -20.15 -20.90
N LEU A 499 0.78 -21.06 -21.88
CA LEU A 499 1.18 -22.46 -21.68
C LEU A 499 2.52 -22.90 -22.31
N ALA A 500 3.33 -21.99 -22.84
CA ALA A 500 4.51 -22.36 -23.67
C ALA A 500 5.89 -22.26 -22.99
N VAL A 501 5.99 -21.93 -21.69
CA VAL A 501 7.31 -21.87 -20.99
C VAL A 501 7.59 -23.13 -20.13
N GLY A 502 6.60 -23.99 -19.91
CA GLY A 502 6.74 -25.17 -19.04
C GLY A 502 7.29 -26.47 -19.67
N LEU A 503 7.48 -26.55 -21.00
CA LEU A 503 7.73 -27.83 -21.69
C LEU A 503 9.10 -27.96 -22.40
N ALA A 504 10.01 -27.00 -22.24
CA ALA A 504 11.33 -27.06 -22.88
C ALA A 504 12.44 -27.76 -22.05
N LEU A 505 12.20 -28.14 -20.79
CA LEU A 505 13.22 -28.70 -19.89
C LEU A 505 13.20 -30.23 -19.71
N LEU A 506 12.34 -30.98 -20.43
CA LEU A 506 12.22 -32.44 -20.29
C LEU A 506 12.68 -33.29 -21.49
N SER A 507 13.26 -32.70 -22.55
CA SER A 507 13.67 -33.47 -23.75
C SER A 507 15.18 -33.68 -23.93
N ARG A 508 16.05 -33.20 -23.03
CA ARG A 508 17.51 -33.37 -23.12
C ARG A 508 18.13 -34.32 -22.10
N ARG A 509 17.55 -35.52 -21.92
CA ARG A 509 18.28 -36.67 -21.37
C ARG A 509 17.77 -37.97 -21.97
N ARG A 510 18.37 -38.40 -23.08
CA ARG A 510 18.57 -39.82 -23.50
C ARG A 510 19.11 -39.86 -24.93
N ARG A 511 20.44 -40.03 -25.09
CA ARG A 511 21.08 -40.83 -26.15
C ARG A 511 22.59 -40.89 -25.91
N ALA A 512 23.00 -41.87 -25.11
CA ALA A 512 24.35 -42.41 -25.13
C ALA A 512 24.27 -43.94 -25.15
N ARG A 513 24.27 -44.51 -26.36
CA ARG A 513 24.66 -45.89 -26.65
C ARG A 513 25.40 -45.84 -27.99
N ARG A 514 26.73 -45.98 -27.95
CA ARG A 514 27.45 -47.20 -28.36
C ARG A 514 27.07 -47.67 -29.77
N CYS A 515 27.96 -47.42 -30.72
CA CYS A 515 28.35 -48.35 -31.76
C CYS A 515 29.80 -48.04 -32.14
N GLY A 516 30.71 -48.96 -31.82
CA GLY A 516 32.06 -48.97 -32.37
C GLY A 516 32.08 -49.64 -33.75
N ARG A 517 33.15 -49.40 -34.50
CA ARG A 517 33.79 -50.33 -35.44
C ARG A 517 35.14 -49.72 -35.85
N GLY A 518 36.21 -50.49 -35.67
CA GLY A 518 37.55 -50.15 -36.14
C GLY A 518 37.83 -50.63 -37.57
N TRP A 519 39.13 -50.66 -37.89
CA TRP A 519 39.81 -50.93 -39.18
C TRP A 519 39.84 -49.66 -40.06
N ARG A 520 40.99 -49.07 -40.40
CA ARG A 520 42.34 -49.57 -40.70
C ARG A 520 43.45 -48.70 -40.13
#